data_AF-A0A316YYJ5-F1
#
_entry.id   AF-A0A316YYJ5-F1
#
_cell.length_a   1.000
_cell.length_b   1.000
_cell.length_c   1.000
_cell.angle_alpha   90.00
_cell.angle_beta   90.00
_cell.angle_gamma   90.00
#
_symmetry.space_group_name_H-M   'P 1'
#
loop_
_entity.id
_entity.type
_entity.pdbx_description
1 polymer ?
#
loop_
_entity_poly.entity_id
_entity_poly.type
_entity_poly.pdbx_seq_one_letter_code
_entity_poly.pdbx_strand_id
1 'polypeptide(L)'
;MNRLFGSKNAKPKPSLNEAITSTEARADGVQAKIKKLDVELARYRDQMKKMSTGPGKNAIQQRAIRVLKQKRLYEAQLSQLQQQSYNMEQATMTTENLRNTMATVDAMNAANKEMRKTYGKIDLDKIERVQDEMEDMIEQANEVQETLGRSYGVPDEVDEEDLQAELDAL
;
A
#
# COMPACT_ATOMS: atom_id res chain seq x y z
N MET A 1 13.25 9.16 49.71
CA MET A 1 13.64 7.73 49.76
C MET A 1 12.70 6.98 48.81
N ASN A 2 13.05 6.25 47.74
CA ASN A 2 14.29 5.67 47.23
C ASN A 2 14.31 5.79 45.69
N ARG A 3 15.35 6.45 45.14
CA ARG A 3 15.80 6.26 43.75
C ARG A 3 17.24 5.80 43.86
N LEU A 4 17.44 4.48 44.00
CA LEU A 4 18.74 3.91 44.38
C LEU A 4 19.16 2.67 43.58
N PHE A 5 18.55 2.37 42.43
CA PHE A 5 19.13 1.41 41.48
C PHE A 5 18.82 1.83 40.04
N GLY A 6 19.87 1.82 39.20
CA GLY A 6 19.97 2.60 37.96
C GLY A 6 18.86 2.36 36.95
N SER A 7 18.42 3.46 36.31
CA SER A 7 17.69 3.40 35.06
C SER A 7 18.63 2.88 33.98
N LYS A 8 18.71 1.55 33.85
CA LYS A 8 19.15 0.96 32.58
C LYS A 8 18.18 1.50 31.54
N ASN A 9 18.68 2.26 30.57
CA ASN A 9 17.97 2.59 29.35
C ASN A 9 17.25 1.31 28.89
N ALA A 10 15.93 1.27 29.04
CA ALA A 10 15.16 0.10 28.66
C ALA A 10 15.41 -0.08 27.18
N LYS A 11 15.99 -1.24 26.79
CA LYS A 11 16.20 -1.55 25.38
C LYS A 11 14.88 -1.26 24.65
N PRO A 12 14.91 -0.53 23.52
CA PRO A 12 13.69 -0.26 22.77
C PRO A 12 12.95 -1.57 22.55
N LYS A 13 11.64 -1.55 22.78
CA LYS A 13 10.80 -2.73 22.54
C LYS A 13 11.02 -3.14 21.08
N PRO A 14 11.19 -4.44 20.79
CA PRO A 14 11.49 -4.87 19.44
C PRO A 14 10.39 -4.40 18.48
N SER A 15 10.81 -3.93 17.31
CA SER A 15 9.86 -3.54 16.27
C SER A 15 9.11 -4.77 15.73
N LEU A 16 7.98 -4.56 15.05
CA LEU A 16 7.27 -5.65 14.36
C LEU A 16 8.21 -6.36 13.37
N ASN A 17 9.05 -5.63 12.65
CA ASN A 17 10.02 -6.19 11.72
C ASN A 17 11.08 -7.05 12.42
N GLU A 18 11.62 -6.61 13.56
CA GLU A 18 12.56 -7.41 14.35
C GLU A 18 11.89 -8.69 14.90
N ALA A 19 10.62 -8.60 15.31
CA ALA A 19 9.85 -9.75 15.76
C ALA A 19 9.57 -10.75 14.64
N ILE A 20 9.27 -10.27 13.42
CA ILE A 20 9.15 -11.09 12.21
C ILE A 20 10.46 -11.82 11.94
N THR A 21 11.57 -11.10 11.79
CA THR A 21 12.89 -11.71 11.50
C THR A 21 13.30 -12.74 12.56
N SER A 22 13.05 -12.47 13.84
CA SER A 22 13.32 -13.42 14.92
C SER A 22 12.41 -14.67 14.88
N THR A 23 11.18 -14.52 14.41
CA THR A 23 10.24 -15.62 14.25
C THR A 23 10.60 -16.50 13.05
N GLU A 24 10.99 -15.89 11.93
CA GLU A 24 11.51 -16.58 10.75
C GLU A 24 12.79 -17.37 11.06
N ALA A 25 13.76 -16.76 11.75
CA ALA A 25 14.98 -17.45 12.16
C ALA A 25 14.68 -18.69 13.05
N ARG A 26 13.67 -18.61 13.91
CA ARG A 26 13.20 -19.75 14.68
C ARG A 26 12.54 -20.81 13.79
N ALA A 27 11.72 -20.39 12.82
CA ALA A 27 11.10 -21.27 11.84
C ALA A 27 12.16 -22.04 11.03
N ASP A 28 13.21 -21.37 10.57
CA ASP A 28 14.35 -21.99 9.87
C ASP A 28 15.06 -23.04 10.74
N GLY A 29 15.27 -22.73 12.02
CA GLY A 29 15.81 -23.68 12.99
C GLY A 29 14.95 -24.92 13.16
N VAL A 30 13.62 -24.77 13.17
CA VAL A 30 12.67 -25.90 13.22
C VAL A 30 12.68 -26.67 11.90
N GLN A 31 12.69 -25.99 10.76
CA GLN A 31 12.78 -26.59 9.43
C GLN A 31 14.04 -27.46 9.28
N ALA A 32 15.18 -27.00 9.80
CA ALA A 32 16.42 -27.76 9.80
C ALA A 32 16.32 -29.04 10.66
N LYS A 33 15.60 -29.00 11.79
CA LYS A 33 15.33 -30.20 12.61
C LYS A 33 14.43 -31.20 11.87
N ILE A 34 13.38 -30.72 11.20
CA ILE A 34 12.49 -31.54 10.38
C ILE A 34 13.29 -32.27 9.29
N LYS A 35 14.15 -31.55 8.55
CA LYS A 35 15.02 -32.14 7.52
C LYS A 35 15.92 -33.26 8.06
N LYS A 36 16.49 -33.10 9.26
CA LYS A 36 17.30 -34.16 9.91
C LYS A 36 16.47 -35.41 10.22
N LEU A 37 15.24 -35.23 10.73
CA LEU A 37 14.33 -36.33 11.03
C LEU A 37 13.87 -37.04 9.75
N ASP A 38 13.68 -36.32 8.64
CA ASP A 38 13.37 -36.94 7.34
C ASP A 38 14.48 -37.84 6.83
N VAL A 39 15.74 -37.41 6.96
CA VAL A 39 16.90 -38.24 6.62
C VAL A 39 16.94 -39.51 7.49
N GLU A 40 16.65 -39.39 8.79
CA GLU A 40 16.60 -40.54 9.68
C GLU A 40 15.46 -41.51 9.34
N LEU A 41 14.26 -40.98 9.05
CA LEU A 41 13.10 -41.78 8.61
C LEU A 41 13.39 -42.51 7.29
N ALA A 42 14.06 -41.86 6.34
CA ALA A 42 14.46 -42.49 5.09
C ALA A 42 15.41 -43.68 5.34
N ARG A 43 16.37 -43.54 6.27
CA ARG A 43 17.26 -44.64 6.67
C ARG A 43 16.50 -45.81 7.27
N TYR A 44 15.56 -45.57 8.20
CA TYR A 44 14.74 -46.65 8.76
C TYR A 44 13.88 -47.34 7.69
N ARG A 45 13.29 -46.57 6.77
CA ARG A 45 12.53 -47.10 5.64
C ARG A 45 13.38 -48.05 4.79
N ASP A 46 14.59 -47.63 4.44
CA ASP A 46 15.49 -48.41 3.59
C ASP A 46 16.06 -49.63 4.30
N GLN A 47 16.30 -49.56 5.61
CA GLN A 47 16.62 -50.72 6.45
C GLN A 47 15.48 -51.74 6.45
N MET A 48 14.24 -51.30 6.75
CA MET A 48 13.07 -52.18 6.79
C MET A 48 12.75 -52.85 5.45
N LYS A 49 13.04 -52.19 4.32
CA LYS A 49 12.89 -52.77 2.98
C LYS A 49 13.78 -54.00 2.76
N LYS A 50 14.98 -54.02 3.35
CA LYS A 50 15.95 -55.11 3.23
C LYS A 50 15.73 -56.24 4.25
N MET A 51 14.75 -56.08 5.15
CA MET A 51 14.48 -57.03 6.23
C MET A 51 13.22 -57.85 5.97
N SER A 52 13.35 -59.16 6.20
CA SER A 52 12.20 -60.07 6.33
C SER A 52 11.32 -59.67 7.52
N THR A 53 10.04 -60.02 7.43
CA THR A 53 9.09 -59.79 8.53
C THR A 53 9.51 -60.58 9.76
N GLY A 54 9.61 -59.90 10.92
CA GLY A 54 10.04 -60.53 12.16
C GLY A 54 10.41 -59.51 13.25
N PRO A 55 10.85 -59.99 14.43
CA PRO A 55 11.12 -59.15 15.60
C PRO A 55 12.10 -57.99 15.34
N GLY A 56 13.13 -58.22 14.53
CA GLY A 56 14.10 -57.18 14.15
C GLY A 56 13.46 -56.03 13.34
N LYS A 57 12.60 -56.36 12.37
CA LYS A 57 11.87 -55.35 11.57
C LYS A 57 10.88 -54.56 12.43
N ASN A 58 10.20 -55.24 13.35
CA ASN A 58 9.27 -54.61 14.30
C ASN A 58 10.01 -53.61 15.21
N ALA A 59 11.22 -53.93 15.68
CA ALA A 59 12.02 -53.03 16.50
C ALA A 59 12.41 -51.74 15.74
N ILE A 60 12.80 -51.85 14.48
CA ILE A 60 13.10 -50.69 13.62
C ILE A 60 11.83 -49.86 13.36
N GLN A 61 10.70 -50.51 13.10
CA GLN A 61 9.42 -49.84 12.91
C GLN A 61 9.04 -49.00 14.16
N GLN A 62 9.23 -49.54 15.36
CA GLN A 62 8.95 -48.79 16.60
C GLN A 62 9.88 -47.58 16.78
N ARG A 63 11.15 -47.68 16.37
CA ARG A 63 12.06 -46.52 16.36
C ARG A 63 11.61 -45.46 15.35
N ALA A 64 11.26 -45.89 14.13
CA ALA A 64 10.75 -44.99 13.10
C ALA A 64 9.47 -44.26 13.53
N ILE A 65 8.55 -44.94 14.23
CA ILE A 65 7.33 -44.32 14.78
C ILE A 65 7.66 -43.21 15.79
N ARG A 66 8.67 -43.39 16.65
CA ARG A 66 9.08 -42.34 17.60
C ARG A 66 9.62 -41.11 16.88
N VAL A 67 10.46 -41.31 15.87
CA VAL A 67 11.02 -40.22 15.05
C VAL A 67 9.90 -39.52 14.26
N LEU A 68 8.94 -40.26 13.72
CA LEU A 68 7.79 -39.68 13.03
C LEU A 68 6.93 -38.82 13.97
N LYS A 69 6.69 -39.28 15.21
CA LYS A 69 5.99 -38.48 16.23
C LYS A 69 6.75 -37.18 16.53
N GLN A 70 8.06 -37.25 16.69
CA GLN A 70 8.90 -36.07 16.90
C GLN A 70 8.85 -35.11 15.71
N LYS A 71 8.87 -35.64 14.47
CA LYS A 71 8.75 -34.84 13.25
C LYS A 71 7.42 -34.08 13.22
N ARG A 72 6.31 -34.76 13.49
CA ARG A 72 4.97 -34.13 13.52
C ARG A 72 4.86 -33.01 14.56
N LEU A 73 5.51 -33.15 15.71
CA LEU A 73 5.57 -32.08 16.71
C LEU A 73 6.29 -30.83 16.17
N TYR A 74 7.41 -31.01 15.47
CA TYR A 74 8.11 -29.89 14.85
C TYR A 74 7.36 -29.30 13.65
N GLU A 75 6.67 -30.11 12.84
CA GLU A 75 5.80 -29.63 11.75
C GLU A 75 4.67 -28.74 12.31
N ALA A 76 4.04 -29.15 13.42
CA ALA A 76 3.03 -28.33 14.09
C ALA A 76 3.62 -27.02 14.65
N GLN A 77 4.81 -27.09 15.27
CA GLN A 77 5.52 -25.90 15.75
C GLN A 77 5.87 -24.94 14.61
N LEU A 78 6.33 -25.46 13.47
CA LEU A 78 6.65 -24.67 12.30
C LEU A 78 5.42 -23.94 11.77
N SER A 79 4.30 -24.66 11.60
CA SER A 79 3.03 -24.07 11.17
C SER A 79 2.58 -22.93 12.08
N GLN A 80 2.73 -23.10 13.40
CA GLN A 80 2.41 -22.04 14.37
C GLN A 80 3.32 -20.81 14.21
N LEU A 81 4.63 -21.00 14.01
CA LEU A 81 5.58 -19.90 13.79
C LEU A 81 5.29 -19.16 12.48
N GLN A 82 4.97 -19.88 11.41
CA GLN A 82 4.58 -19.30 10.13
C GLN A 82 3.31 -18.47 10.25
N GLN A 83 2.30 -18.97 10.97
CA GLN A 83 1.08 -18.19 11.23
C GLN A 83 1.36 -16.92 12.05
N GLN A 84 2.27 -16.99 13.02
CA GLN A 84 2.68 -15.81 13.80
C GLN A 84 3.37 -14.77 12.91
N SER A 85 4.29 -15.18 12.03
CA SER A 85 4.94 -14.28 11.06
C SER A 85 3.91 -13.59 10.18
N TYR A 86 3.02 -14.39 9.57
CA TYR A 86 1.96 -13.88 8.71
C TYR A 86 1.08 -12.84 9.40
N ASN A 87 0.66 -13.10 10.65
CA ASN A 87 -0.16 -12.15 11.40
C ASN A 87 0.57 -10.83 11.66
N MET A 88 1.89 -10.86 11.89
CA MET A 88 2.70 -9.65 12.07
C MET A 88 2.93 -8.90 10.75
N GLU A 89 3.11 -9.62 9.64
CA GLU A 89 3.20 -9.02 8.29
C GLU A 89 1.88 -8.30 7.94
N GLN A 90 0.73 -8.93 8.20
CA GLN A 90 -0.59 -8.30 8.02
C GLN A 90 -0.75 -7.04 8.89
N ALA A 91 -0.28 -7.07 10.14
CA ALA A 91 -0.30 -5.89 11.01
C ALA A 91 0.60 -4.76 10.48
N THR A 92 1.74 -5.12 9.88
CA THR A 92 2.67 -4.18 9.26
C THR A 92 2.03 -3.51 8.05
N MET A 93 1.46 -4.29 7.12
CA MET A 93 0.73 -3.76 5.96
C MET A 93 -0.44 -2.86 6.37
N THR A 94 -1.21 -3.27 7.38
CA THR A 94 -2.32 -2.46 7.92
C THR A 94 -1.81 -1.12 8.45
N THR A 95 -0.71 -1.13 9.19
CA THR A 95 -0.10 0.09 9.75
C THR A 95 0.40 1.02 8.66
N GLU A 96 0.99 0.48 7.59
CA GLU A 96 1.43 1.28 6.43
C GLU A 96 0.25 1.91 5.69
N ASN A 97 -0.82 1.16 5.45
CA ASN A 97 -2.05 1.68 4.86
C ASN A 97 -2.69 2.80 5.70
N LEU A 98 -2.67 2.66 7.03
CA LEU A 98 -3.14 3.69 7.94
C LEU A 98 -2.26 4.96 7.87
N ARG A 99 -0.93 4.81 7.80
CA ARG A 99 -0.01 5.94 7.61
C ARG A 99 -0.26 6.68 6.30
N ASN A 100 -0.48 5.95 5.21
CA ASN A 100 -0.81 6.56 3.91
C ASN A 100 -2.15 7.30 3.98
N THR A 101 -3.17 6.71 4.60
CA THR A 101 -4.46 7.37 4.83
C THR A 101 -4.30 8.66 5.64
N MET A 102 -3.51 8.63 6.71
CA MET A 102 -3.22 9.82 7.52
C MET A 102 -2.55 10.92 6.68
N ALA A 103 -1.54 10.58 5.88
CA ALA A 103 -0.87 11.55 5.02
C ALA A 103 -1.83 12.20 4.01
N THR A 104 -2.76 11.42 3.44
CA THR A 104 -3.83 11.94 2.57
C THR A 104 -4.75 12.90 3.33
N VAL A 105 -5.18 12.54 4.53
CA VAL A 105 -6.04 13.40 5.37
C VAL A 105 -5.32 14.71 5.73
N ASP A 106 -4.04 14.65 6.07
CA ASP A 106 -3.23 15.83 6.36
C ASP A 106 -3.10 16.75 5.13
N ALA A 107 -2.89 16.18 3.95
CA ALA A 107 -2.85 16.92 2.69
C ALA A 107 -4.21 17.58 2.37
N MET A 108 -5.33 16.87 2.58
CA MET A 108 -6.68 17.43 2.42
C MET A 108 -6.95 18.58 3.40
N ASN A 109 -6.51 18.44 4.66
CA ASN A 109 -6.64 19.50 5.66
C ASN A 109 -5.84 20.75 5.27
N ALA A 110 -4.61 20.56 4.77
CA ALA A 110 -3.79 21.66 4.25
C ALA A 110 -4.46 22.36 3.05
N ALA A 111 -4.97 21.59 2.09
CA ALA A 111 -5.69 22.11 0.93
C ALA A 111 -6.96 22.88 1.33
N ASN A 112 -7.76 22.35 2.26
CA ASN A 112 -8.97 23.01 2.76
C ASN A 112 -8.64 24.34 3.47
N LYS A 113 -7.55 24.38 4.25
CA LYS A 113 -7.07 25.61 4.88
C LYS A 113 -6.69 26.67 3.86
N GLU A 114 -6.00 26.29 2.78
CA GLU A 114 -5.64 27.22 1.70
C GLU A 114 -6.88 27.66 0.90
N MET A 115 -7.82 26.75 0.58
CA MET A 115 -9.11 27.09 -0.02
C MET A 115 -9.85 28.15 0.80
N ARG A 116 -9.98 27.96 2.12
CA ARG A 116 -10.64 28.94 3.01
C ARG A 116 -9.95 30.29 3.01
N LYS A 117 -8.62 30.31 2.99
CA LYS A 117 -7.84 31.54 2.91
C LYS A 117 -8.02 32.27 1.59
N THR A 118 -8.07 31.54 0.47
CA THR A 118 -8.31 32.10 -0.86
C THR A 118 -9.75 32.58 -1.01
N TYR A 119 -10.73 31.79 -0.57
CA TYR A 119 -12.14 32.16 -0.61
C TYR A 119 -12.44 33.37 0.28
N GLY A 120 -11.81 33.46 1.46
CA GLY A 120 -11.92 34.65 2.31
C GLY A 120 -11.27 35.92 1.74
N LYS A 121 -10.49 35.82 0.66
CA LYS A 121 -9.94 36.96 -0.10
C LYS A 121 -10.79 37.33 -1.31
N ILE A 122 -11.78 36.52 -1.65
CA ILE A 122 -12.74 36.85 -2.71
C ILE A 122 -13.73 37.85 -2.10
N ASP A 123 -13.58 39.11 -2.49
CA ASP A 123 -14.47 40.20 -2.14
C ASP A 123 -15.64 40.18 -3.14
N LEU A 124 -16.79 39.66 -2.69
CA LEU A 124 -18.00 39.54 -3.51
C LEU A 124 -18.45 40.92 -4.05
N ASP A 125 -18.30 41.98 -3.25
CA ASP A 125 -18.65 43.35 -3.64
C ASP A 125 -17.71 43.87 -4.75
N LYS A 126 -16.47 43.36 -4.84
CA LYS A 126 -15.60 43.64 -5.99
C LYS A 126 -15.99 42.86 -7.24
N ILE A 127 -16.49 41.64 -7.09
CA ILE A 127 -16.96 40.86 -8.25
C ILE A 127 -18.23 41.49 -8.82
N GLU A 128 -19.19 41.88 -7.97
CA GLU A 128 -20.39 42.60 -8.40
C GLU A 128 -20.03 43.90 -9.11
N ARG A 129 -19.16 44.75 -8.54
CA ARG A 129 -18.69 45.97 -9.24
C ARG A 129 -18.02 45.72 -10.59
N VAL A 130 -17.21 44.66 -10.69
CA VAL A 130 -16.57 44.31 -11.98
C VAL A 130 -17.59 43.78 -12.98
N GLN A 131 -18.65 43.12 -12.51
CA GLN A 131 -19.75 42.67 -13.35
C GLN A 131 -20.59 43.86 -13.83
N ASP A 132 -20.93 44.79 -12.94
CA ASP A 132 -21.63 46.04 -13.25
C ASP A 132 -20.80 46.89 -14.25
N GLU A 133 -19.49 47.04 -14.02
CA GLU A 133 -18.58 47.75 -14.95
C GLU A 133 -18.48 47.04 -16.32
N MET A 134 -18.56 45.72 -16.36
CA MET A 134 -18.62 44.96 -17.63
C MET A 134 -19.95 45.15 -18.34
N GLU A 135 -21.06 45.18 -17.61
CA GLU A 135 -22.39 45.41 -18.17
C GLU A 135 -22.47 46.82 -18.76
N ASP A 136 -21.98 47.83 -18.02
CA ASP A 136 -21.85 49.21 -18.49
C ASP A 136 -20.95 49.33 -19.73
N MET A 137 -19.83 48.58 -19.79
CA MET A 137 -18.93 48.58 -20.95
C MET A 137 -19.56 47.89 -22.17
N ILE A 138 -20.31 46.81 -21.99
CA ILE A 138 -21.03 46.13 -23.08
C ILE A 138 -22.15 47.05 -23.58
N GLU A 139 -22.86 47.73 -22.69
CA GLU A 139 -23.90 48.69 -23.04
C GLU A 139 -23.31 49.88 -23.81
N GLN A 140 -22.18 50.43 -23.37
CA GLN A 140 -21.45 51.46 -24.13
C GLN A 140 -20.90 50.93 -25.47
N ALA A 141 -20.40 49.70 -25.55
CA ALA A 141 -19.90 49.13 -26.80
C ALA A 141 -21.05 48.96 -27.82
N ASN A 142 -22.23 48.56 -27.35
CA ASN A 142 -23.44 48.47 -28.16
C ASN A 142 -23.96 49.87 -28.57
N GLU A 143 -23.96 50.83 -27.65
CA GLU A 143 -24.33 52.22 -27.91
C GLU A 143 -23.37 52.88 -28.92
N VAL A 144 -22.07 52.57 -28.85
CA VAL A 144 -21.04 52.99 -29.82
C VAL A 144 -21.29 52.33 -31.18
N GLN A 145 -21.63 51.04 -31.25
CA GLN A 145 -22.01 50.37 -32.50
C GLN A 145 -23.29 50.98 -33.11
N GLU A 146 -24.24 51.39 -32.29
CA GLU A 146 -25.51 51.99 -32.72
C GLU A 146 -25.36 53.47 -33.14
N THR A 147 -24.55 54.26 -32.43
CA THR A 147 -24.23 55.65 -32.77
C THR A 147 -23.24 55.80 -33.92
N LEU A 148 -22.34 54.83 -34.12
CA LEU A 148 -21.50 54.74 -35.32
C LEU A 148 -22.24 54.23 -36.55
N GLY A 149 -23.58 54.17 -36.54
CA GLY A 149 -24.41 53.73 -37.66
C GLY A 149 -24.00 54.31 -39.02
N ARG A 150 -23.07 53.64 -39.70
CA ARG A 150 -22.67 53.78 -41.11
C ARG A 150 -21.63 52.72 -41.49
N SER A 151 -22.16 51.65 -42.10
CA SER A 151 -21.64 50.95 -43.29
C SER A 151 -20.13 50.64 -43.35
N TYR A 152 -19.82 49.37 -43.11
CA TYR A 152 -19.13 48.53 -44.11
C TYR A 152 -19.92 47.21 -44.08
N GLY A 153 -20.79 46.95 -45.05
CA GLY A 153 -20.33 46.45 -46.34
C GLY A 153 -19.79 45.05 -46.09
N VAL A 154 -20.65 44.04 -46.20
CA VAL A 154 -20.24 42.65 -46.36
C VAL A 154 -19.32 42.59 -47.60
N PRO A 155 -18.17 41.90 -47.52
CA PRO A 155 -17.79 41.05 -48.63
C PRO A 155 -18.09 39.62 -48.22
N ASP A 156 -18.88 38.99 -49.08
CA ASP A 156 -19.09 37.57 -49.17
C ASP A 156 -17.76 36.81 -49.27
N GLU A 157 -17.84 35.51 -48.99
CA GLU A 157 -16.86 34.47 -49.36
C GLU A 157 -15.68 34.29 -48.40
N VAL A 158 -15.94 33.63 -47.28
CA VAL A 158 -15.02 32.59 -46.83
C VAL A 158 -15.19 31.43 -47.80
N ASP A 159 -14.19 31.16 -48.64
CA ASP A 159 -14.24 30.09 -49.62
C ASP A 159 -14.19 28.73 -48.90
N GLU A 160 -15.30 27.97 -48.96
CA GLU A 160 -15.40 26.64 -48.35
C GLU A 160 -14.36 25.66 -48.93
N GLU A 161 -13.81 25.92 -50.12
CA GLU A 161 -12.74 25.09 -50.71
C GLU A 161 -11.41 25.22 -49.95
N ASP A 162 -11.08 26.41 -49.44
CA ASP A 162 -9.86 26.64 -48.64
C ASP A 162 -9.96 25.94 -47.27
N LEU A 163 -11.16 25.95 -46.66
CA LEU A 163 -11.43 25.25 -45.40
C LEU A 163 -11.38 23.72 -45.55
N GLN A 164 -11.81 23.18 -46.70
CA GLN A 164 -11.76 21.74 -46.95
C GLN A 164 -10.33 21.26 -47.25
N ALA A 165 -9.52 22.07 -47.95
CA ALA A 165 -8.11 21.77 -48.22
C ALA A 165 -7.26 21.75 -46.93
N GLU A 166 -7.58 22.61 -45.95
CA GLU A 166 -6.91 22.64 -44.66
C GLU A 166 -7.28 21.43 -43.78
N LEU A 167 -8.50 20.88 -43.94
CA LEU A 167 -8.96 19.68 -43.23
C LEU A 167 -8.35 18.38 -43.80
N ASP A 168 -8.15 18.28 -45.12
CA ASP A 168 -7.58 17.10 -45.78
C ASP A 168 -6.04 16.98 -45.61
N ALA A 169 -5.38 18.05 -45.13
CA ALA A 169 -3.94 18.09 -44.85
C ALA A 169 -3.57 17.67 -43.40
N LEU A 170 -4.57 17.34 -42.56
CA LEU A 170 -4.43 16.77 -41.22
C LEU A 170 -4.49 15.23 -41.24
#